data_AF-A0A942F1C4-F1
#
_entry.id   AF-A0A942F1C4-F1
#
_cell.length_a   1.000
_cell.length_b   1.000
_cell.length_c   1.000
_cell.angle_alpha   90.00
_cell.angle_beta   90.00
_cell.angle_gamma   90.00
#
_symmetry.space_group_name_H-M   'P 1'
#
loop_
_entity.id
_entity.type
_entity.pdbx_description
1 polymer ?
#
loop_
_entity_poly.entity_id
_entity_poly.type
_entity_poly.pdbx_seq_one_letter_code
_entity_poly.pdbx_strand_id
1 'polypeptide(L)'
;MQPDAPGLTTADSSEDERLGKMWSARCATLHRAWVQVRYHRRRQRFFDLLDKLTKSATVVLGASLMGQHLYSLLPWLATSITALGLLALVFGYGDRKQTHKELAEQAAGIVADIVAVPVADLDFKKTAHWDSAYARLVAKAPPPLKTLMLICEKEQSNADGHHTLPHFPKLRWYRRWLAQFF
;
A
#
# COMPACT_ATOMS: atom_id res chain seq x y z
N MET A 1 -29.61 18.65 57.02
CA MET A 1 -28.88 19.66 56.22
C MET A 1 -27.65 18.95 55.67
N GLN A 2 -27.79 18.39 54.48
CA GLN A 2 -26.80 17.55 53.81
C GLN A 2 -26.23 18.41 52.68
N PRO A 3 -24.91 18.56 52.53
CA PRO A 3 -24.37 19.41 51.48
C PRO A 3 -24.52 18.71 50.13
N ASP A 4 -25.28 19.35 49.24
CA ASP A 4 -25.39 18.98 47.83
C ASP A 4 -24.01 19.05 47.18
N ALA A 5 -23.56 17.93 46.63
CA ALA A 5 -22.34 17.84 45.85
C ALA A 5 -22.55 18.52 44.48
N PRO A 6 -21.73 19.51 44.08
CA PRO A 6 -21.92 20.25 42.84
C PRO A 6 -21.38 19.47 41.62
N GLY A 7 -22.28 19.03 40.74
CA GLY A 7 -22.18 19.22 39.28
C GLY A 7 -21.00 18.66 38.46
N LEU A 8 -20.21 17.69 38.93
CA LEU A 8 -18.98 17.27 38.24
C LEU A 8 -19.13 16.22 37.11
N THR A 9 -20.33 15.69 36.84
CA THR A 9 -20.44 14.38 36.14
C THR A 9 -20.72 14.44 34.63
N THR A 10 -21.30 15.53 34.11
CA THR A 10 -21.76 15.57 32.71
C THR A 10 -20.74 16.19 31.75
N ALA A 11 -20.01 17.22 32.19
CA ALA A 11 -19.00 17.90 31.37
C ALA A 11 -17.79 16.99 31.09
N ASP A 12 -17.31 16.28 32.12
CA ASP A 12 -16.17 15.36 32.06
C ASP A 12 -16.44 14.19 31.09
N SER A 13 -17.64 13.61 31.17
CA SER A 13 -18.07 12.54 30.24
C SER A 13 -18.12 12.98 28.77
N SER A 14 -18.43 14.25 28.51
CA SER A 14 -18.54 14.78 27.15
C SER A 14 -17.16 15.06 26.53
N GLU A 15 -16.19 15.46 27.35
CA GLU A 15 -14.82 15.69 26.93
C GLU A 15 -14.09 14.35 26.66
N ASP A 16 -14.27 13.36 27.53
CA ASP A 16 -13.76 12.01 27.33
C ASP A 16 -14.32 11.36 26.06
N GLU A 17 -15.62 11.50 25.79
CA GLU A 17 -16.23 10.98 24.56
C GLU A 17 -15.62 11.67 23.32
N ARG A 18 -15.39 12.98 23.41
CA ARG A 18 -14.80 13.79 22.34
C ARG A 18 -13.36 13.34 22.03
N LEU A 19 -12.52 13.22 23.07
CA LEU A 19 -11.14 12.74 22.95
C LEU A 19 -11.10 11.29 22.42
N GLY A 20 -12.02 10.44 22.89
CA GLY A 20 -12.17 9.06 22.41
C GLY A 20 -12.48 8.98 20.91
N LYS A 21 -13.39 9.83 20.40
CA LYS A 21 -13.69 9.92 18.96
C LYS A 21 -12.48 10.36 18.15
N MET A 22 -11.74 11.35 18.62
CA MET A 22 -10.56 11.86 17.92
C MET A 22 -9.42 10.84 17.91
N TRP A 23 -9.23 10.14 19.03
CA TRP A 23 -8.27 9.05 19.13
C TRP A 23 -8.62 7.91 18.19
N SER A 24 -9.89 7.50 18.14
CA SER A 24 -10.38 6.49 17.21
C SER A 24 -10.15 6.90 15.75
N ALA A 25 -10.46 8.14 15.38
CA ALA A 25 -10.21 8.67 14.04
C ALA A 25 -8.72 8.69 13.68
N ARG A 26 -7.85 9.09 14.63
CA ARG A 26 -6.39 9.03 14.48
C ARG A 26 -5.92 7.61 14.18
N CYS A 27 -6.31 6.65 15.02
CA CYS A 27 -5.92 5.25 14.87
C CYS A 27 -6.45 4.63 13.57
N ALA A 28 -7.70 4.91 13.19
CA ALA A 28 -8.30 4.44 11.95
C ALA A 28 -7.54 4.98 10.72
N THR A 29 -7.22 6.28 10.70
CA THR A 29 -6.48 6.90 9.59
C THR A 29 -5.06 6.36 9.52
N LEU A 30 -4.39 6.23 10.67
CA LEU A 30 -3.04 5.67 10.75
C LEU A 30 -2.98 4.24 10.21
N HIS A 31 -3.90 3.38 10.63
CA HIS A 31 -4.00 2.00 10.16
C HIS A 31 -4.20 1.96 8.63
N ARG A 32 -5.17 2.72 8.11
CA ARG A 32 -5.45 2.79 6.67
C ARG A 32 -4.25 3.31 5.87
N ALA A 33 -3.53 4.32 6.38
CA ALA A 33 -2.34 4.87 5.73
C ALA A 33 -1.21 3.82 5.66
N TRP A 34 -0.96 3.09 6.75
CA TRP A 34 0.01 1.99 6.76
C TRP A 34 -0.32 0.86 5.78
N VAL A 35 -1.61 0.50 5.67
CA VAL A 35 -2.07 -0.47 4.65
C VAL A 35 -1.71 0.01 3.25
N GLN A 36 -1.95 1.29 2.93
CA GLN A 36 -1.58 1.87 1.63
C GLN A 36 -0.07 1.85 1.39
N VAL A 37 0.76 2.18 2.40
CA VAL A 37 2.23 2.08 2.29
C VAL A 37 2.63 0.66 1.87
N ARG A 38 2.12 -0.36 2.56
CA ARG A 38 2.47 -1.77 2.28
C ARG A 38 1.98 -2.21 0.91
N TYR A 39 0.74 -1.87 0.57
CA TYR A 39 0.14 -2.18 -0.72
C TYR A 39 0.97 -1.60 -1.87
N HIS A 40 1.26 -0.31 -1.83
CA HIS A 40 1.99 0.37 -2.89
C HIS A 40 3.46 -0.04 -2.97
N ARG A 41 4.15 -0.28 -1.84
CA ARG A 41 5.51 -0.85 -1.86
C ARG A 41 5.54 -2.25 -2.46
N ARG A 42 4.54 -3.08 -2.19
CA ARG A 42 4.44 -4.43 -2.77
C ARG A 42 4.16 -4.38 -4.27
N ARG A 43 3.33 -3.45 -4.75
CA ARG A 43 3.11 -3.19 -6.19
C ARG A 43 4.36 -2.64 -6.87
N GLN A 44 5.08 -1.72 -6.23
CA GLN A 44 6.34 -1.19 -6.72
C GLN A 44 7.36 -2.31 -6.97
N ARG A 45 7.53 -3.23 -6.00
CA ARG A 45 8.44 -4.39 -6.13
C ARG A 45 8.01 -5.35 -7.24
N PHE A 46 6.70 -5.56 -7.41
CA PHE A 46 6.19 -6.40 -8.49
C PHE A 46 6.56 -5.86 -9.87
N PHE A 47 6.30 -4.57 -10.13
CA PHE A 47 6.66 -3.95 -11.40
C PHE A 47 8.18 -3.85 -11.62
N ASP A 48 8.95 -3.61 -10.55
CA ASP A 48 10.41 -3.64 -10.60
C ASP A 48 10.95 -5.03 -10.98
N LEU A 49 10.33 -6.10 -10.46
CA LEU A 49 10.69 -7.47 -10.81
C LEU A 49 10.33 -7.80 -12.27
N LEU A 50 9.16 -7.40 -12.76
CA LEU A 50 8.79 -7.59 -14.17
C LEU A 50 9.72 -6.85 -15.14
N ASP A 51 10.07 -5.60 -14.81
CA ASP A 51 11.00 -4.79 -15.60
C ASP A 51 12.38 -5.45 -15.67
N LYS A 52 12.92 -5.87 -14.52
CA LYS A 52 14.20 -6.58 -14.45
C LYS A 52 14.18 -7.90 -15.20
N LEU A 53 13.13 -8.71 -15.04
CA LEU A 53 13.00 -9.99 -15.75
C LEU A 53 12.96 -9.79 -17.27
N THR A 54 12.20 -8.81 -17.74
CA THR A 54 12.10 -8.51 -19.18
C THR A 54 13.47 -8.09 -19.72
N LYS A 55 14.16 -7.17 -19.03
CA LYS A 55 15.51 -6.72 -19.39
C LYS A 55 16.54 -7.86 -19.36
N SER A 56 16.53 -8.68 -18.32
CA SER A 56 17.42 -9.85 -18.22
C SER A 56 17.16 -10.85 -19.34
N ALA A 57 15.90 -11.13 -19.67
CA ALA A 57 15.55 -11.99 -20.80
C ALA A 57 16.05 -11.42 -22.13
N THR A 58 15.87 -10.11 -22.37
CA THR A 58 16.42 -9.42 -23.55
C THR A 58 17.94 -9.59 -23.65
N VAL A 59 18.67 -9.43 -22.55
CA VAL A 59 20.14 -9.58 -22.53
C VAL A 59 20.56 -11.03 -22.79
N VAL A 60 19.90 -12.01 -22.16
CA VAL A 60 20.20 -13.43 -22.37
C VAL A 60 19.93 -13.84 -23.82
N LEU A 61 18.80 -13.41 -24.40
CA LEU A 61 18.49 -13.67 -25.80
C LEU A 61 19.45 -12.93 -26.75
N GLY A 62 19.88 -11.71 -26.40
CA GLY A 62 20.90 -10.99 -27.17
C GLY A 62 22.25 -11.70 -27.14
N ALA A 63 22.67 -12.20 -25.98
CA ALA A 63 23.91 -12.95 -25.82
C ALA A 63 23.88 -14.29 -26.58
N SER A 64 22.73 -14.94 -26.67
CA SER A 64 22.59 -16.22 -27.38
C SER A 64 22.79 -16.08 -28.90
N LEU A 65 22.63 -14.88 -29.48
CA LEU A 65 22.94 -14.60 -30.88
C LEU A 65 24.43 -14.76 -31.22
N MET A 66 25.33 -14.72 -30.23
CA MET A 66 26.77 -14.89 -30.42
C MET A 66 27.18 -16.36 -30.58
N GLY A 67 26.28 -17.31 -30.30
CA GLY A 67 26.55 -18.74 -30.43
C GLY A 67 26.37 -19.23 -31.87
N GLN A 68 27.43 -19.77 -32.48
CA GLN A 68 27.39 -20.33 -33.84
C GLN A 68 26.32 -21.42 -34.03
N HIS A 69 26.00 -22.18 -32.97
CA HIS A 69 24.97 -23.23 -33.01
C HIS A 69 23.51 -22.71 -33.06
N LEU A 70 23.29 -21.40 -32.91
CA LEU A 70 21.95 -20.81 -32.82
C LEU A 70 21.54 -20.01 -34.06
N TYR A 71 22.33 -20.04 -35.13
CA TYR A 71 22.04 -19.32 -36.39
C TYR A 71 20.70 -19.69 -37.03
N SER A 72 20.23 -20.93 -36.87
CA SER A 72 18.91 -21.35 -37.36
C SER A 72 17.75 -20.76 -36.54
N LEU A 73 17.99 -20.36 -35.30
CA LEU A 73 17.01 -19.77 -34.39
C LEU A 73 17.06 -18.23 -34.36
N LEU A 74 18.01 -17.62 -35.08
CA LEU A 74 18.23 -16.17 -35.15
C LEU A 74 16.94 -15.35 -35.39
N PRO A 75 16.07 -15.67 -36.38
CA PRO A 75 14.84 -14.90 -36.60
C PRO A 75 13.86 -15.02 -35.42
N TRP A 76 13.77 -16.18 -34.77
CA TRP A 76 12.93 -16.39 -33.58
C TRP A 76 13.46 -15.63 -32.36
N LEU A 77 14.79 -15.62 -32.16
CA LEU A 77 15.44 -14.85 -31.10
C LEU A 77 15.25 -13.35 -31.28
N ALA A 78 15.50 -12.83 -32.49
CA ALA A 78 15.31 -11.40 -32.81
C ALA A 78 13.84 -10.96 -32.63
N THR A 79 12.88 -11.79 -33.05
CA THR A 79 11.45 -11.53 -32.85
C THR A 79 11.10 -11.52 -31.36
N SER A 80 11.64 -12.45 -30.58
CA SER A 80 11.41 -12.53 -29.12
C SER A 80 11.95 -11.31 -28.39
N ILE A 81 13.16 -10.87 -28.72
CA ILE A 81 13.79 -9.65 -28.17
C ILE A 81 12.92 -8.42 -28.47
N THR A 82 12.48 -8.29 -29.73
CA THR A 82 11.63 -7.17 -30.17
C THR A 82 10.27 -7.19 -29.46
N ALA A 83 9.66 -8.37 -29.32
CA ALA A 83 8.40 -8.54 -28.61
C ALA A 83 8.52 -8.19 -27.12
N LEU A 84 9.61 -8.60 -26.45
CA LEU A 84 9.87 -8.22 -25.05
C LEU A 84 10.05 -6.71 -24.89
N GLY A 85 10.80 -6.08 -25.80
CA GLY A 85 10.95 -4.63 -25.82
C GLY A 85 9.62 -3.90 -26.01
N LEU A 86 8.78 -4.38 -26.94
CA LEU A 86 7.44 -3.84 -27.16
C LEU A 86 6.53 -4.02 -25.95
N LEU A 87 6.54 -5.20 -25.30
CA LEU A 87 5.76 -5.45 -24.09
C LEU A 87 6.15 -4.51 -22.94
N ALA A 88 7.46 -4.29 -22.74
CA ALA A 88 7.94 -3.35 -21.73
C ALA A 88 7.44 -1.91 -22.00
N LEU A 89 7.43 -1.51 -23.28
CA LEU A 89 6.93 -0.19 -23.71
C LEU A 89 5.42 -0.07 -23.52
N VAL A 90 4.65 -1.05 -24.02
CA VAL A 90 3.17 -1.05 -24.01
C VAL A 90 2.63 -1.09 -22.59
N PHE A 91 3.24 -1.89 -21.71
CA PHE A 91 2.77 -2.00 -20.33
C PHE A 91 3.32 -0.91 -19.40
N GLY A 92 4.34 -0.16 -19.82
CA GLY A 92 4.89 0.98 -19.07
C GLY A 92 5.33 0.58 -17.66
N TYR A 93 6.09 -0.52 -17.51
CA TYR A 93 6.46 -1.04 -16.18
C TYR A 93 7.18 0.01 -15.32
N GLY A 94 8.01 0.85 -15.96
CA GLY A 94 8.70 1.97 -15.31
C GLY A 94 7.74 2.99 -14.72
N ASP A 95 6.77 3.46 -15.51
CA ASP A 95 5.77 4.45 -15.08
C ASP A 95 4.92 3.90 -13.93
N ARG A 96 4.42 2.66 -14.06
CA ARG A 96 3.63 2.01 -13.00
C ARG A 96 4.42 1.83 -11.70
N LYS A 97 5.69 1.45 -11.81
CA LYS A 97 6.60 1.35 -10.66
C LYS A 97 6.77 2.71 -10.00
N GLN A 98 6.98 3.77 -10.78
CA GLN A 98 7.18 5.13 -10.28
C GLN A 98 5.91 5.67 -9.60
N THR A 99 4.73 5.51 -10.23
CA THR A 99 3.44 5.88 -9.62
C THR A 99 3.24 5.20 -8.27
N HIS A 100 3.49 3.90 -8.17
CA HIS A 100 3.35 3.20 -6.88
C HIS A 100 4.43 3.58 -5.86
N LYS A 101 5.63 3.97 -6.29
CA LYS A 101 6.64 4.54 -5.39
C LYS A 101 6.14 5.86 -4.78
N GLU A 102 5.66 6.78 -5.63
CA GLU A 102 5.17 8.09 -5.21
C GLU A 102 3.96 7.99 -4.28
N LEU A 103 3.01 7.09 -4.59
CA LEU A 103 1.86 6.85 -3.72
C LEU A 103 2.27 6.25 -2.37
N ALA A 104 3.26 5.34 -2.34
CA ALA A 104 3.79 4.81 -1.10
C ALA A 104 4.48 5.88 -0.25
N GLU A 105 5.21 6.80 -0.88
CA GLU A 105 5.87 7.93 -0.22
C GLU A 105 4.86 8.93 0.33
N GLN A 106 3.80 9.26 -0.42
CA GLN A 106 2.70 10.09 0.05
C GLN A 106 1.97 9.45 1.25
N ALA A 107 1.69 8.14 1.19
CA ALA A 107 1.07 7.42 2.31
C ALA A 107 1.97 7.41 3.55
N ALA A 108 3.29 7.23 3.37
CA ALA A 108 4.25 7.27 4.46
C ALA A 108 4.38 8.67 5.06
N GLY A 109 4.24 9.74 4.25
CA GLY A 109 4.15 11.11 4.73
C GLY A 109 2.96 11.31 5.66
N ILE A 110 1.77 10.83 5.28
CA ILE A 110 0.57 10.87 6.14
C ILE A 110 0.82 10.14 7.48
N VAL A 111 1.46 8.97 7.44
CA VAL A 111 1.83 8.23 8.66
C VAL A 111 2.76 9.07 9.55
N ALA A 112 3.81 9.66 8.96
CA ALA A 112 4.75 10.48 9.70
C ALA A 112 4.06 11.68 10.36
N ASP A 113 3.17 12.36 9.62
CA ASP A 113 2.40 13.50 10.14
C ASP A 113 1.49 13.12 11.31
N ILE A 114 0.86 11.94 11.26
CA ILE A 114 -0.01 11.45 12.35
C ILE A 114 0.81 11.08 13.59
N VAL A 115 1.96 10.43 13.40
CA VAL A 115 2.82 9.98 14.50
C VAL A 115 3.53 11.16 15.17
N ALA A 116 3.85 12.21 14.41
CA ALA A 116 4.51 13.40 14.93
C ALA A 116 3.66 14.21 15.92
N VAL A 117 2.34 14.00 15.95
CA VAL A 117 1.43 14.74 16.84
C VAL A 117 1.23 13.98 18.17
N PRO A 118 1.65 14.56 19.30
CA PRO A 118 1.37 14.02 20.63
C PRO A 118 -0.13 14.00 20.94
N VAL A 119 -0.54 13.11 21.86
CA VAL A 119 -1.94 12.98 22.27
C VAL A 119 -2.49 14.28 22.86
N ALA A 120 -1.66 15.01 23.62
CA ALA A 120 -2.01 16.29 24.23
C ALA A 120 -2.36 17.37 23.19
N ASP A 121 -1.82 17.27 21.98
CA ASP A 121 -2.03 18.24 20.91
C ASP A 121 -3.06 17.76 19.87
N LEU A 122 -3.83 16.71 20.19
CA LEU A 122 -4.82 16.16 19.27
C LEU A 122 -6.00 17.14 19.13
N ASP A 123 -6.32 17.52 17.90
CA ASP A 123 -7.42 18.42 17.57
C ASP A 123 -8.22 17.89 16.36
N PHE A 124 -9.50 18.24 16.27
CA PHE A 124 -10.39 17.89 15.15
C PHE A 124 -9.87 18.42 13.81
N LYS A 125 -9.23 19.59 13.80
CA LYS A 125 -8.65 20.14 12.58
C LYS A 125 -7.54 19.24 12.04
N LYS A 126 -6.75 18.64 12.93
CA LYS A 126 -5.66 17.72 12.55
C LYS A 126 -6.21 16.40 12.02
N THR A 127 -7.21 15.81 12.70
CA THR A 127 -7.83 14.57 12.22
C THR A 127 -8.52 14.75 10.87
N ALA A 128 -9.29 15.82 10.70
CA ALA A 128 -9.91 16.17 9.41
C ALA A 128 -8.86 16.44 8.32
N HIS A 129 -7.74 17.08 8.66
CA HIS A 129 -6.63 17.28 7.73
C HIS A 129 -6.05 15.95 7.24
N TRP A 130 -5.79 15.00 8.14
CA TRP A 130 -5.27 13.68 7.75
C TRP A 130 -6.26 12.88 6.91
N ASP A 131 -7.55 12.91 7.27
CA ASP A 131 -8.60 12.29 6.46
C ASP A 131 -8.68 12.89 5.06
N SER A 132 -8.57 14.22 4.94
CA SER A 132 -8.53 14.90 3.64
C SER A 132 -7.29 14.52 2.82
N ALA A 133 -6.12 14.35 3.47
CA ALA A 133 -4.89 13.92 2.82
C ALA A 133 -5.02 12.48 2.33
N TYR A 134 -5.59 11.61 3.15
CA TYR A 134 -5.87 10.22 2.79
C TYR A 134 -6.86 10.13 1.62
N ALA A 135 -7.96 10.88 1.65
CA ALA A 135 -8.94 10.92 0.57
C ALA A 135 -8.31 11.37 -0.76
N ARG A 136 -7.45 12.41 -0.73
CA ARG A 136 -6.70 12.86 -1.91
C ARG A 136 -5.75 11.79 -2.45
N LEU A 137 -5.12 11.02 -1.57
CA LEU A 137 -4.27 9.90 -1.97
C LEU A 137 -5.09 8.81 -2.68
N VAL A 138 -6.23 8.41 -2.10
CA VAL A 138 -7.10 7.37 -2.68
C VAL A 138 -7.67 7.82 -4.02
N ALA A 139 -8.04 9.10 -4.17
CA ALA A 139 -8.55 9.65 -5.43
C ALA A 139 -7.51 9.61 -6.58
N LYS A 140 -6.21 9.71 -6.25
CA LYS A 140 -5.11 9.60 -7.23
C LYS A 140 -4.74 8.14 -7.52
N ALA A 141 -5.03 7.23 -6.61
CA ALA A 141 -4.61 5.85 -6.72
C ALA A 141 -5.46 5.09 -7.76
N PRO A 142 -4.85 4.21 -8.57
CA PRO A 142 -5.63 3.29 -9.40
C PRO A 142 -6.45 2.34 -8.51
N PRO A 143 -7.55 1.77 -9.03
CA PRO A 143 -8.40 0.85 -8.27
C PRO A 143 -7.58 -0.28 -7.62
N PRO A 144 -7.72 -0.51 -6.32
CA PRO A 144 -6.90 -1.47 -5.61
C PRO A 144 -7.30 -2.90 -5.95
N LEU A 145 -6.29 -3.78 -6.01
CA LEU A 145 -6.51 -5.23 -6.07
C LEU A 145 -7.00 -5.70 -4.70
N LYS A 146 -8.28 -6.09 -4.64
CA LYS A 146 -8.98 -6.41 -3.38
C LYS A 146 -8.26 -7.49 -2.59
N THR A 147 -7.76 -8.53 -3.26
CA THR A 147 -7.03 -9.63 -2.62
C THR A 147 -5.74 -9.14 -1.97
N LEU A 148 -4.98 -8.29 -2.66
CA LEU A 148 -3.71 -7.77 -2.17
C LEU A 148 -3.92 -6.79 -1.01
N MET A 149 -4.96 -5.96 -1.09
CA MET A 149 -5.36 -5.05 -0.03
C MET A 149 -5.71 -5.82 1.25
N LEU A 150 -6.53 -6.88 1.15
CA LEU A 150 -6.87 -7.74 2.29
C LEU A 150 -5.64 -8.40 2.94
N ILE A 151 -4.64 -8.80 2.13
CA ILE A 151 -3.38 -9.32 2.67
C ILE A 151 -2.65 -8.25 3.47
N CYS A 152 -2.56 -7.02 2.93
CA CYS A 152 -1.91 -5.91 3.61
C CYS A 152 -2.64 -5.46 4.88
N GLU A 153 -3.98 -5.43 4.88
CA GLU A 153 -4.81 -5.16 6.06
C GLU A 153 -4.59 -6.19 7.15
N LYS A 154 -4.54 -7.47 6.79
CA LYS A 154 -4.22 -8.55 7.72
C LYS A 154 -2.81 -8.39 8.31
N GLU A 155 -1.81 -8.13 7.45
CA GLU A 155 -0.44 -7.89 7.90
C GLU A 155 -0.38 -6.68 8.84
N GLN A 156 -1.17 -5.63 8.60
CA GLN A 156 -1.21 -4.44 9.46
C GLN A 156 -1.88 -4.75 10.78
N SER A 157 -3.03 -5.41 10.76
CA SER A 157 -3.73 -5.84 11.98
C SER A 157 -2.84 -6.72 12.86
N ASN A 158 -2.06 -7.61 12.25
CA ASN A 158 -1.07 -8.41 12.96
C ASN A 158 0.07 -7.56 13.54
N ALA A 159 0.52 -6.51 12.84
CA ALA A 159 1.56 -5.62 13.33
C ALA A 159 1.07 -4.72 14.48
N ASP A 160 -0.22 -4.35 14.46
CA ASP A 160 -0.88 -3.58 15.52
C ASP A 160 -1.20 -4.44 16.77
N GLY A 161 -0.85 -5.73 16.77
CA GLY A 161 -1.06 -6.65 17.90
C GLY A 161 -2.44 -7.32 17.92
N HIS A 162 -3.28 -7.11 16.91
CA HIS A 162 -4.60 -7.73 16.79
C HIS A 162 -4.54 -9.16 16.22
N HIS A 163 -3.71 -10.03 16.83
CA HIS A 163 -3.43 -11.39 16.37
C HIS A 163 -4.64 -12.34 16.41
N THR A 164 -5.70 -11.98 17.14
CA THR A 164 -6.79 -12.88 17.54
C THR A 164 -8.11 -12.61 16.84
N LEU A 165 -8.20 -11.64 15.91
CA LEU A 165 -9.46 -11.39 15.20
C LEU A 165 -9.75 -12.51 14.17
N PRO A 166 -10.83 -13.31 14.35
CA PRO A 166 -11.17 -14.43 13.47
C PRO A 166 -11.70 -14.01 12.08
N HIS A 167 -11.61 -12.73 11.73
CA HIS A 167 -12.37 -12.14 10.64
C HIS A 167 -11.70 -12.23 9.26
N PHE A 168 -10.42 -12.64 9.17
CA PHE A 168 -9.73 -12.72 7.88
C PHE A 168 -9.77 -14.14 7.29
N PRO A 169 -10.36 -14.33 6.09
CA PRO A 169 -10.38 -15.64 5.44
C PRO A 169 -8.95 -16.14 5.21
N LYS A 170 -8.69 -17.41 5.49
CA LYS A 170 -7.39 -18.03 5.22
C LYS A 170 -7.19 -18.12 3.70
N LEU A 171 -6.41 -17.20 3.12
CA LEU A 171 -6.05 -17.28 1.71
C LEU A 171 -5.11 -18.48 1.46
N ARG A 172 -5.52 -19.36 0.53
CA ARG A 172 -4.67 -20.44 0.00
C ARG A 172 -3.43 -19.86 -0.70
N TRP A 173 -2.32 -20.59 -0.69
CA TRP A 173 -1.00 -20.13 -1.13
C TRP A 173 -0.97 -19.60 -2.58
N TYR A 174 -1.69 -20.24 -3.52
CA TYR A 174 -1.74 -19.80 -4.92
C TYR A 174 -2.48 -18.46 -5.10
N ARG A 175 -3.49 -18.18 -4.27
CA ARG A 175 -4.17 -16.87 -4.28
C ARG A 175 -3.25 -15.74 -3.80
N ARG A 176 -2.26 -16.04 -2.97
CA ARG A 176 -1.24 -15.06 -2.55
C ARG A 176 -0.30 -14.69 -3.69
N TRP A 177 0.08 -15.67 -4.51
CA TRP A 177 0.89 -15.44 -5.70
C TRP A 177 0.11 -14.69 -6.78
N LEU A 178 -1.13 -15.09 -7.04
CA LEU A 178 -1.99 -14.44 -8.04
C LEU A 178 -2.56 -13.09 -7.59
N ALA A 179 -2.45 -12.72 -6.31
CA ALA A 179 -2.96 -11.44 -5.78
C ALA A 179 -2.31 -10.20 -6.43
N GLN A 180 -1.16 -10.37 -7.10
CA GLN A 180 -0.55 -9.29 -7.88
C GLN A 180 -1.28 -9.01 -9.20
N PHE A 181 -2.13 -9.94 -9.64
CA PHE A 181 -2.91 -9.84 -10.88
C PHE A 181 -4.40 -9.58 -10.60
N PHE A 182 -4.93 -10.01 -9.43
CA PHE A 182 -6.36 -9.95 -9.08
C PHE A 182 -6.64 -9.55 -7.62
#